data_AF-A0A2A5XID6-F1
#
_entry.id   AF-A0A2A5XID6-F1
#
_cell.length_a   1.000
_cell.length_b   1.000
_cell.length_c   1.000
_cell.angle_alpha   90.00
_cell.angle_beta   90.00
_cell.angle_gamma   90.00
#
_symmetry.space_group_name_H-M   'P 1'
#
loop_
_entity.id
_entity.type
_entity.pdbx_description
1 polymer ?
#
loop_
_entity_poly.entity_id
_entity_poly.type
_entity_poly.pdbx_seq_one_letter_code
_entity_poly.pdbx_strand_id
1 'polypeptide(L)'
;MNNIKYFIKLFAFWLFYFFINRVLFIGFYYEEFLGLSSNELVKIIPKSLELDLSFIAYLSAIITLLLFINSISVNHILNRIINKAVLLINIFFILITALIIGGEIALYEEWSTKLNFTAIRYFENPSEVFLTATPKHYMVMLCATIIGLIMIKLYKYSVHQHFLSSRNNIVIKIIKLPIFFRDTSINN
;
A
#
# COMPACT_ATOMS: atom_id res chain seq x y z
N MET A 1 -21.07 8.90 -1.14
CA MET A 1 -20.81 7.87 -2.18
C MET A 1 -19.38 7.89 -2.74
N ASN A 2 -18.64 9.00 -2.76
CA ASN A 2 -17.29 9.03 -3.37
C ASN A 2 -16.19 8.30 -2.55
N ASN A 3 -16.28 8.29 -1.21
CA ASN A 3 -15.24 7.66 -0.38
C ASN A 3 -15.19 6.13 -0.54
N ILE A 4 -16.34 5.45 -0.64
CA ILE A 4 -16.40 4.00 -0.85
C ILE A 4 -15.79 3.61 -2.21
N LYS A 5 -16.11 4.36 -3.27
CA LYS A 5 -15.54 4.15 -4.61
C LYS A 5 -14.02 4.27 -4.59
N TYR A 6 -13.47 5.19 -3.80
CA TYR A 6 -12.03 5.31 -3.61
C TYR A 6 -11.43 4.08 -2.95
N PHE A 7 -12.01 3.56 -1.86
CA PHE A 7 -11.46 2.35 -1.23
C PHE A 7 -11.54 1.14 -2.15
N ILE A 8 -12.61 0.96 -2.93
CA ILE A 8 -12.67 -0.12 -3.94
C ILE A 8 -11.54 0.03 -4.97
N LYS A 9 -11.32 1.24 -5.50
CA LYS A 9 -10.23 1.52 -6.44
C LYS A 9 -8.85 1.32 -5.81
N LEU A 10 -8.70 1.70 -4.54
CA LEU A 10 -7.46 1.55 -3.77
C LEU A 10 -7.12 0.07 -3.60
N PHE A 11 -8.09 -0.75 -3.17
CA PHE A 11 -7.92 -2.20 -3.05
C PHE A 11 -7.56 -2.84 -4.39
N ALA A 12 -8.32 -2.53 -5.45
CA ALA A 12 -8.05 -3.07 -6.78
C ALA A 12 -6.64 -2.68 -7.29
N PHE A 13 -6.24 -1.41 -7.08
CA PHE A 13 -4.91 -0.93 -7.46
C PHE A 13 -3.79 -1.66 -6.72
N TRP A 14 -3.88 -1.78 -5.40
CA TRP A 14 -2.82 -2.43 -4.62
C TRP A 14 -2.73 -3.94 -4.88
N LEU A 15 -3.87 -4.63 -5.02
CA LEU A 15 -3.88 -6.04 -5.42
C LEU A 15 -3.24 -6.24 -6.79
N PHE A 16 -3.56 -5.38 -7.75
CA PHE A 16 -2.96 -5.42 -9.08
C PHE A 16 -1.45 -5.15 -9.04
N TYR A 17 -1.01 -4.18 -8.24
CA TYR A 17 0.40 -3.86 -8.11
C TYR A 17 1.19 -5.00 -7.46
N PHE A 18 0.70 -5.60 -6.38
CA PHE A 18 1.32 -6.76 -5.76
C PHE A 18 1.34 -7.98 -6.68
N PHE A 19 0.28 -8.17 -7.49
CA PHE A 19 0.26 -9.20 -8.52
C PHE A 19 1.37 -8.99 -9.55
N ILE A 20 1.56 -7.77 -10.07
CA ILE A 20 2.67 -7.46 -10.98
C ILE A 20 4.02 -7.80 -10.33
N ASN A 21 4.26 -7.38 -9.09
CA ASN A 21 5.52 -7.65 -8.40
C ASN A 21 5.77 -9.15 -8.23
N ARG A 22 4.72 -9.93 -7.96
CA ARG A 22 4.81 -11.40 -7.88
C ARG A 22 5.14 -12.02 -9.23
N VAL A 23 4.47 -11.59 -10.30
CA VAL A 23 4.75 -12.09 -11.66
C VAL A 23 6.17 -11.75 -12.08
N LEU A 24 6.65 -10.55 -11.76
CA LEU A 24 8.04 -10.16 -12.01
C LEU A 24 9.01 -11.11 -11.29
N PHE A 25 8.81 -11.33 -9.98
CA PHE A 25 9.65 -12.24 -9.20
C PHE A 25 9.68 -13.65 -9.79
N ILE A 26 8.50 -14.22 -10.08
CA ILE A 26 8.38 -15.57 -10.65
C ILE A 26 9.03 -15.61 -12.04
N GLY A 27 8.89 -14.57 -12.85
CA GLY A 27 9.51 -14.48 -14.17
C GLY A 27 11.05 -14.50 -14.12
N PHE A 28 11.66 -13.85 -13.12
CA PHE A 28 13.12 -13.88 -12.92
C PHE A 28 13.64 -15.24 -12.49
N TYR A 29 12.85 -16.01 -11.75
CA TYR A 29 13.23 -17.32 -11.19
C TYR A 29 12.43 -18.48 -11.78
N TYR A 30 11.92 -18.34 -13.01
CA TYR A 30 10.97 -19.28 -13.61
C TYR A 30 11.44 -20.74 -13.57
N GLU A 31 12.74 -20.98 -13.79
CA GLU A 31 13.33 -22.32 -13.75
C GLU A 31 13.16 -23.01 -12.37
N GLU A 32 13.20 -22.26 -11.28
CA GLU A 32 12.95 -22.80 -9.93
C GLU A 32 11.47 -23.16 -9.74
N PHE A 33 10.57 -22.41 -10.38
CA PHE A 33 9.13 -22.68 -10.34
C PHE A 33 8.70 -23.83 -11.25
N LEU A 34 9.49 -24.21 -12.26
CA LEU A 34 9.22 -25.38 -13.11
C LEU A 34 9.29 -26.71 -12.36
N GLY A 35 10.12 -26.78 -11.32
CA GLY A 35 10.27 -27.98 -10.47
C GLY A 35 9.11 -28.21 -9.50
N LEU A 36 8.21 -27.25 -9.34
CA LEU A 36 7.09 -27.32 -8.40
C LEU A 36 5.89 -28.05 -8.99
N SER A 37 5.17 -28.78 -8.13
CA SER A 37 3.90 -29.38 -8.54
C SER A 37 2.85 -28.29 -8.83
N SER A 38 1.93 -28.57 -9.76
CA SER A 38 0.83 -27.64 -10.09
C SER A 38 -0.01 -27.27 -8.84
N ASN A 39 -0.14 -28.20 -7.89
CA ASN A 39 -0.82 -27.95 -6.62
C ASN A 39 -0.07 -26.96 -5.72
N GLU A 40 1.26 -26.93 -5.74
CA GLU A 40 2.04 -25.95 -4.97
C GLU A 40 1.94 -24.56 -5.59
N LEU A 41 1.96 -24.47 -6.92
CA LEU A 41 1.79 -23.19 -7.63
C LEU A 41 0.42 -22.56 -7.34
N VAL A 42 -0.65 -23.35 -7.30
CA VAL A 42 -2.00 -22.86 -6.96
C VAL A 42 -2.07 -22.34 -5.53
N LYS A 43 -1.33 -22.94 -4.57
CA LYS A 43 -1.31 -22.49 -3.16
C LYS A 43 -0.65 -21.12 -2.97
N ILE A 44 0.20 -20.68 -3.90
CA ILE A 44 0.85 -19.36 -3.83
C ILE A 44 -0.20 -18.24 -3.82
N ILE A 45 -1.25 -18.37 -4.64
CA ILE A 45 -2.27 -17.32 -4.82
C ILE A 45 -3.02 -17.01 -3.51
N PRO A 46 -3.73 -17.96 -2.87
CA PRO A 46 -4.47 -17.66 -1.65
C PRO A 46 -3.55 -17.23 -0.52
N LYS A 47 -2.35 -17.83 -0.40
CA LYS A 47 -1.44 -17.48 0.69
C LYS A 47 -0.89 -16.06 0.56
N SER A 48 -0.61 -15.63 -0.66
CA SER A 48 -0.15 -14.28 -0.91
C SER A 48 -1.27 -13.25 -0.77
N LEU A 49 -2.50 -13.60 -1.15
CA LEU A 49 -3.66 -12.71 -1.02
C LEU A 49 -3.95 -12.32 0.44
N GLU A 50 -3.75 -13.21 1.40
CA GLU A 50 -3.90 -12.90 2.83
C GLU A 50 -2.98 -11.74 3.26
N LEU A 51 -1.72 -11.77 2.82
CA LEU A 51 -0.74 -10.74 3.12
C LEU A 51 -1.05 -9.44 2.39
N ASP A 52 -1.42 -9.52 1.11
CA ASP A 52 -1.79 -8.36 0.29
C ASP A 52 -3.00 -7.63 0.92
N LEU A 53 -4.05 -8.37 1.28
CA LEU A 53 -5.25 -7.81 1.91
C LEU A 53 -4.93 -7.20 3.27
N SER A 54 -4.06 -7.82 4.06
CA SER A 54 -3.63 -7.28 5.36
C SER A 54 -2.92 -5.93 5.18
N PHE A 55 -1.99 -5.83 4.24
CA PHE A 55 -1.31 -4.57 3.93
C PHE A 55 -2.31 -3.47 3.53
N ILE A 56 -3.24 -3.80 2.60
CA ILE A 56 -4.22 -2.83 2.11
C ILE A 56 -5.16 -2.39 3.24
N ALA A 57 -5.54 -3.30 4.14
CA ALA A 57 -6.37 -3.00 5.30
C ALA A 57 -5.66 -2.05 6.28
N TYR A 58 -4.38 -2.29 6.60
CA TYR A 58 -3.60 -1.37 7.45
C TYR A 58 -3.46 0.02 6.83
N LEU A 59 -3.14 0.08 5.54
CA LEU A 59 -3.05 1.35 4.82
C LEU A 59 -4.40 2.08 4.78
N SER A 60 -5.48 1.34 4.53
CA SER A 60 -6.85 1.87 4.51
C SER A 60 -7.30 2.38 5.88
N ALA A 61 -6.91 1.72 6.96
CA ALA A 61 -7.18 2.17 8.33
C ALA A 61 -6.54 3.53 8.61
N ILE A 62 -5.26 3.70 8.24
CA ILE A 62 -4.54 4.98 8.37
C ILE A 62 -5.23 6.08 7.56
N ILE A 63 -5.58 5.80 6.31
CA ILE A 63 -6.29 6.77 5.45
C ILE A 63 -7.66 7.12 6.05
N THR A 64 -8.39 6.14 6.57
CA THR A 64 -9.70 6.35 7.20
C THR A 64 -9.56 7.25 8.44
N LEU A 65 -8.54 7.05 9.27
CA LEU A 65 -8.26 7.91 10.42
C LEU A 65 -7.98 9.36 9.98
N LEU A 66 -7.17 9.56 8.94
CA LEU A 66 -6.92 10.88 8.38
C LEU A 66 -8.21 11.54 7.87
N LEU A 67 -9.05 10.80 7.15
CA LEU A 67 -10.34 11.30 6.64
C LEU A 67 -11.34 11.58 7.78
N PHE A 68 -11.29 10.82 8.86
CA PHE A 68 -12.09 11.06 10.06
C PHE A 68 -11.71 12.39 10.72
N ILE A 69 -10.42 12.65 10.93
CA ILE A 69 -9.90 13.94 11.43
C ILE A 69 -10.34 15.09 10.50
N ASN A 70 -10.26 14.88 9.18
CA ASN A 70 -10.70 15.86 8.19
C ASN A 70 -12.20 16.16 8.28
N SER A 71 -13.01 15.17 8.63
CA SER A 71 -14.46 15.33 8.76
C SER A 71 -14.88 16.09 10.01
N ILE A 72 -14.03 16.13 11.05
CA ILE A 72 -14.27 16.91 12.27
C ILE A 72 -13.83 18.37 12.07
N SER A 73 -12.80 18.59 11.26
CA SER A 73 -12.25 19.92 11.02
C SER A 73 -12.96 20.66 9.89
N VAL A 74 -13.38 21.90 10.15
CA VAL A 74 -13.92 22.82 9.12
C VAL A 74 -12.80 23.63 8.44
N ASN A 75 -11.54 23.40 8.82
CA ASN A 75 -10.41 24.19 8.35
C ASN A 75 -9.95 23.75 6.95
N HIS A 76 -10.02 24.66 5.98
CA HIS A 76 -9.57 24.44 4.60
C HIS A 76 -8.07 24.09 4.51
N ILE A 77 -7.25 24.60 5.42
CA ILE A 77 -5.80 24.30 5.48
C ILE A 77 -5.60 22.83 5.87
N LEU A 78 -6.30 22.36 6.90
CA LEU A 78 -6.24 20.96 7.34
C LEU A 78 -6.75 20.00 6.24
N ASN A 79 -7.82 20.37 5.54
CA ASN A 79 -8.30 19.60 4.40
C ASN A 79 -7.21 19.45 3.31
N ARG A 80 -6.49 20.53 2.98
CA ARG A 80 -5.41 20.48 1.99
C ARG A 80 -4.23 19.62 2.47
N ILE A 81 -3.88 19.71 3.76
CA ILE A 81 -2.82 18.89 4.35
C ILE A 81 -3.18 17.40 4.30
N ILE A 82 -4.40 17.04 4.69
CA ILE A 82 -4.85 15.64 4.71
C ILE A 82 -4.92 15.05 3.30
N ASN A 83 -5.45 15.80 2.34
CA ASN A 83 -5.45 15.37 0.93
C ASN A 83 -4.04 15.10 0.41
N LYS A 84 -3.08 15.98 0.73
CA LYS A 84 -1.67 15.78 0.39
C LYS A 84 -1.07 14.58 1.13
N ALA A 85 -1.38 14.39 2.40
CA ALA A 85 -0.89 13.27 3.19
C ALA A 85 -1.35 11.92 2.61
N VAL A 86 -2.63 11.80 2.23
CA VAL A 86 -3.17 10.59 1.59
C VAL A 86 -2.51 10.30 0.23
N LEU A 87 -2.17 11.33 -0.54
CA LEU A 87 -1.39 11.18 -1.77
C LEU A 87 0.03 10.70 -1.46
N LEU A 88 0.72 11.38 -0.54
CA LEU A 88 2.13 11.11 -0.22
C LEU A 88 2.33 9.74 0.42
N ILE A 89 1.45 9.29 1.31
CA ILE A 89 1.57 7.97 1.93
C ILE A 89 1.47 6.84 0.89
N ASN A 90 0.55 6.96 -0.07
CA ASN A 90 0.45 5.98 -1.15
C ASN A 90 1.66 6.02 -2.08
N ILE A 91 2.13 7.21 -2.46
CA ILE A 91 3.35 7.35 -3.26
C ILE A 91 4.55 6.73 -2.54
N PHE A 92 4.70 7.01 -1.24
CA PHE A 92 5.75 6.46 -0.40
C PHE A 92 5.73 4.93 -0.42
N PHE A 93 4.56 4.32 -0.17
CA PHE A 93 4.46 2.87 -0.19
C PHE A 93 4.67 2.28 -1.61
N ILE A 94 4.25 2.96 -2.68
CA ILE A 94 4.50 2.46 -4.03
C ILE A 94 6.00 2.40 -4.32
N LEU A 95 6.73 3.47 -3.95
CA LEU A 95 8.18 3.53 -4.08
C LEU A 95 8.87 2.48 -3.22
N ILE A 96 8.47 2.33 -1.96
CA ILE A 96 9.13 1.35 -1.08
C ILE A 96 8.91 -0.08 -1.58
N THR A 97 7.71 -0.41 -2.07
CA THR A 97 7.45 -1.71 -2.69
C THR A 97 8.30 -1.93 -3.94
N ALA A 98 8.52 -0.90 -4.77
CA ALA A 98 9.39 -0.98 -5.95
C ALA A 98 10.85 -1.26 -5.56
N LEU A 99 11.35 -0.61 -4.51
CA LEU A 99 12.70 -0.85 -3.99
C LEU A 99 12.82 -2.25 -3.36
N ILE A 100 11.79 -2.69 -2.63
CA ILE A 100 11.75 -4.02 -2.02
C ILE A 100 11.81 -5.10 -3.11
N ILE A 101 10.98 -5.02 -4.16
CA ILE A 101 10.99 -6.06 -5.21
C ILE A 101 12.31 -6.07 -5.99
N GLY A 102 12.89 -4.90 -6.27
CA GLY A 102 14.20 -4.80 -6.90
C GLY A 102 15.31 -5.40 -6.03
N GLY A 103 15.28 -5.13 -4.72
CA GLY A 103 16.19 -5.70 -3.75
C GLY A 103 15.99 -7.20 -3.54
N GLU A 104 14.75 -7.68 -3.50
CA GLU A 104 14.44 -9.11 -3.38
C GLU A 104 14.99 -9.90 -4.56
N ILE A 105 14.80 -9.43 -5.79
CA ILE A 105 15.35 -10.11 -6.97
C ILE A 105 16.87 -10.02 -7.02
N ALA A 106 17.49 -8.93 -6.53
CA ALA A 106 18.95 -8.88 -6.47
C ALA A 106 19.52 -9.86 -5.41
N LEU A 107 18.94 -9.86 -4.22
CA LEU A 107 19.42 -10.65 -3.08
C LEU A 107 19.12 -12.15 -3.22
N TYR A 108 17.99 -12.50 -3.85
CA TYR A 108 17.60 -13.89 -3.97
C TYR A 108 18.56 -14.68 -4.88
N GLU A 109 19.22 -14.02 -5.84
CA GLU A 109 20.26 -14.64 -6.67
C GLU A 109 21.47 -15.09 -5.84
N GLU A 110 21.84 -14.35 -4.79
CA GLU A 110 23.00 -14.71 -3.96
C GLU A 110 22.63 -15.61 -2.77
N TRP A 111 21.49 -15.34 -2.12
CA TRP A 111 21.16 -15.97 -0.84
C TRP A 111 20.00 -16.96 -0.92
N SER A 112 19.33 -17.07 -2.07
CA SER A 112 18.14 -17.92 -2.28
C SER A 112 17.05 -17.69 -1.23
N THR A 113 17.02 -16.50 -0.64
CA THR A 113 16.02 -16.07 0.34
C THR A 113 15.49 -14.70 -0.03
N LYS A 114 14.19 -14.50 0.19
CA LYS A 114 13.58 -13.17 0.12
C LYS A 114 14.13 -12.26 1.22
N LEU A 115 13.87 -10.96 1.06
CA LEU A 115 14.35 -9.93 1.98
C LEU A 115 13.91 -10.26 3.41
N ASN A 116 14.90 -10.53 4.26
CA ASN A 116 14.72 -10.91 5.65
C ASN A 116 15.52 -9.97 6.57
N PHE A 117 15.39 -10.14 7.89
CA PHE A 117 16.10 -9.28 8.84
C PHE A 117 17.62 -9.38 8.71
N THR A 118 18.14 -10.56 8.36
CA THR A 118 19.57 -10.77 8.12
C THR A 118 20.06 -9.89 6.96
N ALA A 119 19.31 -9.84 5.86
CA ALA A 119 19.61 -8.98 4.72
C ALA A 119 19.64 -7.50 5.09
N ILE A 120 18.72 -7.07 5.94
CA ILE A 120 18.67 -5.68 6.42
C ILE A 120 19.90 -5.35 7.27
N ARG A 121 20.43 -6.29 8.07
CA ARG A 121 21.64 -6.04 8.87
C ARG A 121 22.88 -5.77 8.02
N TYR A 122 22.99 -6.35 6.83
CA TYR A 122 24.12 -6.05 5.94
C TYR A 122 24.13 -4.60 5.44
N PHE A 123 23.01 -3.88 5.52
CA PHE A 123 22.99 -2.43 5.27
C PHE A 123 23.67 -1.61 6.38
N GLU A 124 24.13 -2.22 7.48
CA GLU A 124 25.07 -1.56 8.41
C GLU A 124 26.38 -1.18 7.71
N ASN A 125 26.80 -1.96 6.71
CA ASN A 125 27.94 -1.67 5.84
C ASN A 125 27.49 -1.57 4.37
N PRO A 126 26.77 -0.50 3.98
CA PRO A 126 26.12 -0.42 2.67
C PRO A 126 27.12 -0.45 1.51
N SER A 127 28.37 -0.03 1.73
CA SER A 127 29.44 -0.11 0.74
C SER A 127 29.70 -1.54 0.28
N GLU A 128 29.62 -2.52 1.17
CA GLU A 128 29.86 -3.93 0.81
C GLU A 128 28.78 -4.42 -0.16
N VAL A 129 27.52 -4.10 0.12
CA VAL A 129 26.36 -4.48 -0.72
C VAL A 129 26.46 -3.89 -2.13
N PHE A 130 26.94 -2.65 -2.28
CA PHE A 130 27.12 -2.04 -3.59
C PHE A 130 28.38 -2.54 -4.31
N LEU A 131 29.43 -2.93 -3.58
CA LEU A 131 30.66 -3.46 -4.19
C LEU A 131 30.48 -4.89 -4.71
N THR A 132 29.62 -5.69 -4.09
CA THR A 132 29.30 -7.05 -4.57
C THR A 132 28.28 -7.06 -5.70
N ALA A 133 27.56 -5.95 -5.91
CA ALA A 133 26.48 -5.90 -6.87
C ALA A 133 26.96 -5.99 -8.34
N THR A 134 26.43 -6.97 -9.08
CA THR A 134 26.61 -7.09 -10.52
C THR A 134 25.78 -6.06 -11.32
N PRO A 135 26.17 -5.73 -12.57
CA PRO A 135 25.39 -4.86 -13.47
C PRO A 135 23.91 -5.28 -13.62
N LYS A 136 23.64 -6.59 -13.54
CA LYS A 136 22.29 -7.16 -13.61
C LYS A 136 21.42 -6.66 -12.45
N HIS A 137 21.94 -6.62 -11.22
CA HIS A 137 21.18 -6.15 -10.06
C HIS A 137 20.78 -4.67 -10.20
N TYR A 138 21.67 -3.82 -10.72
CA TYR A 138 21.35 -2.42 -10.99
C TYR A 138 20.27 -2.28 -12.07
N MET A 139 20.31 -3.11 -13.12
CA MET A 139 19.28 -3.11 -14.17
C MET A 139 17.92 -3.53 -13.61
N VAL A 140 17.88 -4.56 -12.77
CA VAL A 140 16.63 -4.99 -12.11
C VAL A 140 16.08 -3.90 -11.19
N MET A 141 16.93 -3.29 -10.37
CA MET A 141 16.54 -2.18 -9.50
C MET A 141 15.98 -0.99 -10.31
N LEU A 142 16.60 -0.67 -11.45
CA LEU A 142 16.15 0.37 -12.37
C LEU A 142 14.79 0.01 -12.99
N CYS A 143 14.61 -1.21 -13.48
CA CYS A 143 13.34 -1.70 -14.01
C CYS A 143 12.22 -1.65 -12.95
N ALA A 144 12.48 -2.14 -11.74
CA ALA A 144 11.55 -2.09 -10.62
C ALA A 144 11.15 -0.64 -10.28
N THR A 145 12.12 0.26 -10.25
CA THR A 145 11.88 1.69 -10.01
C THR A 145 11.02 2.32 -11.11
N ILE A 146 11.29 2.02 -12.38
CA ILE A 146 10.46 2.49 -13.51
C ILE A 146 9.02 2.00 -13.38
N ILE A 147 8.81 0.72 -13.04
CA ILE A 147 7.49 0.16 -12.79
C ILE A 147 6.79 0.91 -11.65
N GLY A 148 7.51 1.18 -10.55
CA GLY A 148 7.01 2.01 -9.46
C GLY A 148 6.57 3.41 -9.92
N LEU A 149 7.36 4.08 -10.76
CA LEU A 149 7.01 5.39 -11.32
C LEU A 149 5.76 5.34 -12.21
N ILE A 150 5.62 4.29 -13.03
CA ILE A 150 4.42 4.05 -13.84
C ILE A 150 3.20 3.84 -12.93
N MET A 151 3.35 3.06 -11.86
CA MET A 151 2.28 2.81 -10.88
C MET A 151 1.89 4.07 -10.12
N ILE A 152 2.83 4.97 -9.81
CA ILE A 152 2.52 6.29 -9.25
C ILE A 152 1.66 7.11 -10.22
N LYS A 153 2.00 7.11 -11.51
CA LYS A 153 1.20 7.80 -12.54
C LYS A 153 -0.20 7.19 -12.63
N LEU A 154 -0.30 5.86 -12.62
CA LEU A 154 -1.57 5.13 -12.65
C LEU A 154 -2.43 5.43 -11.41
N TYR A 155 -1.83 5.46 -10.22
CA TYR A 155 -2.50 5.81 -8.97
C TYR A 155 -3.07 7.24 -9.01
N LYS A 156 -2.24 8.21 -9.41
CA LYS A 156 -2.65 9.62 -9.53
C LYS A 156 -3.81 9.81 -10.49
N TYR A 157 -3.82 9.07 -11.60
CA TYR A 157 -4.86 9.17 -12.62
C TYR A 157 -6.16 8.43 -12.26
N SER A 158 -6.05 7.18 -11.78
CA SER A 158 -7.20 6.27 -11.69
C SER A 158 -7.83 6.22 -10.31
N VAL A 159 -7.03 6.40 -9.25
CA VAL A 159 -7.40 6.13 -7.86
C VAL A 159 -7.51 7.40 -7.04
N HIS A 160 -6.52 8.30 -7.14
CA HIS A 160 -6.48 9.49 -6.31
C HIS A 160 -7.72 10.37 -6.52
N GLN A 161 -8.28 10.84 -5.41
CA GLN A 161 -9.39 11.78 -5.42
C GLN A 161 -9.16 12.86 -4.36
N HIS A 162 -9.70 14.05 -4.63
CA HIS A 162 -9.79 15.09 -3.62
C HIS A 162 -10.98 14.86 -2.71
N PHE A 163 -10.71 14.79 -1.41
CA PHE A 163 -11.70 14.71 -0.36
C PHE A 163 -12.13 16.12 0.01
N LEU A 164 -13.45 16.37 -0.02
CA LEU A 164 -14.04 17.61 0.48
C LEU A 164 -14.21 17.48 1.99
N SER A 165 -13.79 18.51 2.75
CA SER A 165 -14.18 18.64 4.15
C SER A 165 -15.70 18.80 4.19
N SER A 166 -16.37 17.84 4.82
CA SER A 166 -17.81 17.86 5.00
C SER A 166 -18.12 18.88 6.07
N ARG A 167 -18.81 19.97 5.71
CA ARG A 167 -19.35 20.98 6.65
C ARG A 167 -20.49 20.44 7.52
N ASN A 168 -20.70 19.12 7.55
CA ASN A 168 -21.74 18.54 8.37
C ASN A 168 -21.23 18.37 9.79
N ASN A 169 -21.91 19.12 10.66
CA ASN A 169 -22.22 18.98 12.08
C ASN A 169 -22.33 17.54 12.63
N ILE A 170 -21.40 16.62 12.31
CA ILE A 170 -21.36 15.25 12.85
C ILE A 170 -21.14 15.30 14.35
N VAL A 171 -20.28 16.19 14.83
CA VAL A 171 -20.10 16.46 16.25
C VAL A 171 -21.41 16.92 16.89
N ILE A 172 -22.15 17.84 16.26
CA ILE A 172 -23.46 18.28 16.75
C ILE A 172 -24.52 17.16 16.68
N LYS A 173 -24.49 16.27 15.67
CA LYS A 173 -25.36 15.09 15.61
C LYS A 173 -25.06 14.08 16.70
N ILE A 174 -23.78 13.84 17.01
CA ILE A 174 -23.34 12.93 18.08
C ILE A 174 -23.69 13.52 19.45
N ILE A 175 -23.52 14.84 19.65
CA ILE A 175 -23.92 15.54 20.88
C ILE A 175 -25.45 15.58 21.04
N LYS A 176 -26.21 15.74 19.94
CA LYS A 176 -27.69 15.75 19.97
C LYS A 176 -28.32 14.36 20.06
N LEU A 177 -27.58 13.30 19.71
CA LEU A 177 -28.05 11.91 19.77
C LEU A 177 -28.54 11.50 21.17
N PRO A 178 -27.78 11.70 22.26
CA PRO A 178 -28.25 11.36 23.61
C PRO A 178 -29.37 12.27 24.11
N ILE A 179 -29.48 13.50 23.61
CA ILE A 179 -30.55 14.44 23.99
C ILE A 179 -31.90 13.95 23.44
N PHE A 180 -31.92 13.47 22.19
CA PHE A 180 -33.13 12.91 21.58
C PHE A 180 -33.68 11.68 22.31
N PHE A 181 -32.80 10.80 22.83
CA PHE A 181 -33.23 9.62 23.61
C PHE A 181 -33.71 9.96 25.03
N ARG A 182 -33.30 11.12 25.58
CA ARG A 182 -33.69 11.56 26.93
C ARG A 182 -35.09 12.17 26.97
N ASP A 183 -35.51 12.85 25.90
CA ASP A 183 -36.86 13.44 25.83
C ASP A 183 -37.96 12.36 25.64
N THR A 184 -37.63 11.21 25.04
CA THR A 184 -38.57 10.10 24.87
C THR A 184 -38.81 9.26 26.13
N SER A 185 -37.94 9.33 27.14
CA SER A 185 -38.08 8.56 28.38
C SER A 185 -38.79 9.30 29.52
N ILE A 186 -39.11 10.59 29.34
CA ILE A 186 -39.75 11.43 30.37
C ILE A 186 -41.27 11.52 30.17
N ASN A 187 -41.78 11.10 29.00
CA ASN A 187 -43.21 11.14 28.63
C ASN A 187 -43.95 9.79 28.74
N ASN A 188 -43.39 8.80 29.44
CA ASN A 188 -44.08 7.54 29.77
C ASN A 188 -44.19 7.35 31.28
#